data_AF-A0A558CRV1-F1
#
_entry.id   AF-A0A558CRV1-F1
#
_cell.length_a   1.000
_cell.length_b   1.000
_cell.length_c   1.000
_cell.angle_alpha   90.00
_cell.angle_beta   90.00
_cell.angle_gamma   90.00
#
_symmetry.space_group_name_H-M   'P 1'
#
loop_
_entity.id
_entity.type
_entity.pdbx_description
1 polymer ?
#
loop_
_entity_poly.entity_id
_entity_poly.type
_entity_poly.pdbx_seq_one_letter_code
_entity_poly.pdbx_strand_id
1 'polypeptide(L)'
;MDERPAVVERRSRIGDWEADAVIGQPGGAVLVTLAERKTRQCILALSPDKSAKAVKKAIIGVLQPHAVYVHTITYDNGKEFAHHREIASALDASGYFAHPYHSWERGLNENMNGLIRQYLPKGKS
;
A
#
# COMPACT_ATOMS: atom_id res chain seq x y z
N MET A 1 11.05 15.19 2.23
CA MET A 1 10.69 14.06 1.35
C MET A 1 11.67 13.93 0.18
N ASP A 2 12.87 14.53 0.29
CA ASP A 2 13.97 14.42 -0.69
C ASP A 2 14.77 13.12 -0.57
N GLU A 3 14.40 12.24 0.36
CA GLU A 3 15.11 10.98 0.64
C GLU A 3 14.59 9.80 -0.18
N ARG A 4 13.47 9.96 -0.91
CA ARG A 4 12.95 8.87 -1.76
C ARG A 4 13.79 8.76 -3.04
N PRO A 5 14.38 7.60 -3.33
CA PRO A 5 15.26 7.44 -4.48
C PRO A 5 14.54 7.73 -5.81
N ALA A 6 15.19 8.46 -6.72
CA ALA A 6 14.65 8.80 -8.03
C ALA A 6 14.31 7.58 -8.92
N VAL A 7 14.79 6.37 -8.58
CA VAL A 7 14.44 5.12 -9.25
C VAL A 7 12.96 4.75 -9.05
N VAL A 8 12.39 5.13 -7.90
CA VAL A 8 10.97 4.88 -7.54
C VAL A 8 10.04 5.69 -8.44
N GLU A 9 10.39 6.97 -8.68
CA GLU A 9 9.64 7.84 -9.57
C GLU A 9 9.79 7.45 -11.04
N ARG A 10 10.99 6.99 -11.43
CA ARG A 10 11.23 6.47 -12.78
C ARG A 10 10.56 5.12 -13.05
N ARG A 11 10.06 4.42 -12.02
CA ARG A 11 9.43 3.08 -12.11
C ARG A 11 10.32 2.07 -12.86
N SER A 12 11.64 2.18 -12.69
CA SER A 12 12.60 1.47 -13.54
C SER A 12 13.03 0.11 -12.99
N ARG A 13 12.69 -0.23 -11.74
CA ARG A 13 12.94 -1.55 -11.13
C ARG A 13 11.65 -2.16 -10.57
N ILE A 14 11.68 -3.48 -10.38
CA ILE A 14 10.62 -4.19 -9.66
C ILE A 14 10.91 -4.06 -8.16
N GLY A 15 9.88 -3.98 -7.34
CA GLY A 15 9.99 -4.03 -5.89
C GLY A 15 9.70 -2.71 -5.18
N ASP A 16 9.21 -1.72 -5.92
CA ASP A 16 8.76 -0.46 -5.35
C ASP A 16 7.23 -0.47 -5.31
N TRP A 17 6.67 -0.55 -4.12
CA TRP A 17 5.24 -0.76 -3.88
C TRP A 17 4.57 0.54 -3.42
N GLU A 18 3.30 0.71 -3.78
CA GLU A 18 2.42 1.70 -3.18
C GLU A 18 1.36 1.01 -2.33
N ALA A 19 1.12 1.51 -1.13
CA ALA A 19 0.09 1.03 -0.21
C ALA A 19 -1.05 2.04 -0.11
N ASP A 20 -2.29 1.55 -0.25
CA ASP A 20 -3.51 2.32 -0.08
C ASP A 20 -4.57 1.51 0.67
N ALA A 21 -5.50 2.18 1.34
CA ALA A 21 -6.58 1.54 2.09
C ALA A 21 -7.93 1.84 1.44
N VAL A 22 -8.56 0.80 0.89
CA VAL A 22 -9.93 0.85 0.40
C VAL A 22 -10.86 0.45 1.54
N ILE A 23 -11.50 1.46 2.13
CA ILE A 23 -12.41 1.28 3.27
C ILE A 23 -13.72 0.63 2.79
N GLY A 24 -14.08 -0.49 3.43
CA GLY A 24 -15.39 -1.13 3.33
C GLY A 24 -16.47 -0.37 4.12
N GLN A 25 -17.20 -1.06 5.00
CA GLN A 25 -18.14 -0.41 5.91
C GLN A 25 -17.40 0.30 7.07
N PRO A 26 -17.94 1.42 7.61
CA PRO A 26 -17.39 2.03 8.82
C PRO A 26 -17.31 1.03 9.98
N GLY A 27 -16.13 0.87 10.58
CA GLY A 27 -15.91 -0.06 11.69
C GLY A 27 -15.77 -1.54 11.28
N GLY A 28 -15.89 -1.86 9.99
CA GLY A 28 -15.71 -3.21 9.45
C GLY A 28 -14.33 -3.44 8.85
N ALA A 29 -14.22 -4.56 8.12
CA ALA A 29 -12.98 -4.95 7.45
C ALA A 29 -12.54 -3.91 6.41
N VAL A 30 -11.22 -3.82 6.22
CA VAL A 30 -10.59 -2.90 5.28
C VAL A 30 -9.71 -3.68 4.34
N LEU A 31 -9.83 -3.39 3.06
CA LEU A 31 -8.95 -3.95 2.05
C LEU A 31 -7.79 -3.00 1.82
N VAL A 32 -6.58 -3.48 2.04
CA VAL A 32 -5.35 -2.74 1.72
C VAL A 32 -4.88 -3.20 0.35
N THR A 33 -4.62 -2.25 -0.54
CA THR A 33 -4.11 -2.51 -1.88
C THR A 33 -2.62 -2.21 -1.90
N LEU A 34 -1.85 -3.15 -2.42
CA LEU A 34 -0.41 -3.05 -2.58
C LEU A 34 -0.10 -3.15 -4.07
N ALA A 35 0.20 -2.03 -4.71
CA ALA A 35 0.45 -1.96 -6.14
C ALA A 35 1.95 -1.83 -6.42
N GLU A 36 2.50 -2.75 -7.19
CA GLU A 36 3.90 -2.70 -7.62
C GLU A 36 4.03 -1.73 -8.81
N ARG A 37 4.90 -0.72 -8.68
CA ARG A 37 4.91 0.44 -9.59
C ARG A 37 5.35 0.14 -11.02
N LYS A 38 6.15 -0.92 -11.26
CA LYS A 38 6.68 -1.24 -12.60
C LYS A 38 5.80 -2.24 -13.36
N THR A 39 5.52 -3.38 -12.75
CA THR A 39 4.74 -4.49 -13.29
C THR A 39 3.24 -4.26 -13.21
N ARG A 40 2.79 -3.34 -12.34
CA ARG A 40 1.38 -3.07 -12.04
C ARG A 40 0.65 -4.24 -11.39
N GLN A 41 1.37 -5.21 -10.84
CA GLN A 41 0.77 -6.26 -10.03
C GLN A 41 0.14 -5.67 -8.77
N CYS A 42 -0.99 -6.23 -8.35
CA CYS A 42 -1.69 -5.84 -7.14
C CYS A 42 -1.82 -7.03 -6.20
N ILE A 43 -1.42 -6.82 -4.95
CA ILE A 43 -1.73 -7.74 -3.85
C ILE A 43 -2.78 -7.08 -2.98
N LEU A 44 -3.81 -7.84 -2.63
CA LEU A 44 -4.86 -7.40 -1.72
C LEU A 44 -4.62 -8.02 -0.35
N ALA A 45 -4.56 -7.19 0.68
CA ALA A 45 -4.46 -7.64 2.06
C ALA A 45 -5.76 -7.29 2.80
N LEU A 46 -6.43 -8.30 3.34
CA LEU A 46 -7.62 -8.10 4.15
C LEU A 46 -7.22 -7.81 5.60
N SER A 47 -7.60 -6.63 6.10
CA SER A 47 -7.48 -6.27 7.50
C SER A 47 -8.85 -6.36 8.19
N PRO A 48 -8.96 -6.91 9.40
CA PRO A 48 -10.24 -7.01 10.11
C PRO A 48 -10.84 -5.64 10.47
N ASP A 49 -10.01 -4.60 10.58
CA ASP A 49 -10.43 -3.23 10.84
C ASP A 49 -9.40 -2.21 10.30
N LYS A 50 -9.69 -0.91 10.45
CA LYS A 50 -8.82 0.20 10.02
C LYS A 50 -7.71 0.55 11.04
N SER A 51 -7.54 -0.21 12.12
CA SER A 51 -6.50 0.10 13.08
C SER A 51 -5.12 -0.08 12.45
N ALA A 52 -4.20 0.81 12.78
CA ALA A 52 -2.85 0.75 12.23
C ALA A 52 -2.14 -0.59 12.56
N LYS A 53 -2.47 -1.18 13.72
CA LYS A 53 -1.94 -2.48 14.14
C LYS A 53 -2.43 -3.62 13.25
N ALA A 54 -3.73 -3.65 12.94
CA ALA A 54 -4.31 -4.67 12.07
C ALA A 54 -3.79 -4.53 10.63
N VAL A 55 -3.78 -3.31 10.11
CA VAL A 55 -3.25 -2.99 8.77
C VAL A 55 -1.78 -3.38 8.63
N LYS A 56 -0.94 -3.05 9.62
CA LYS A 56 0.46 -3.51 9.66
C LYS A 56 0.56 -5.03 9.52
N LYS A 57 -0.19 -5.78 10.33
CA LYS A 57 -0.15 -7.24 10.33
C LYS A 57 -0.57 -7.81 8.98
N ALA A 58 -1.60 -7.23 8.36
CA ALA A 58 -2.07 -7.63 7.04
C ALA A 58 -1.00 -7.41 5.96
N ILE A 59 -0.37 -6.23 5.93
CA ILE A 59 0.68 -5.88 4.96
C ILE A 59 1.89 -6.80 5.10
N ILE A 60 2.42 -6.96 6.31
CA ILE A 60 3.56 -7.86 6.56
C ILE A 60 3.20 -9.28 6.14
N GLY A 61 2.02 -9.77 6.52
CA GLY A 61 1.59 -11.14 6.21
C GLY A 61 1.61 -11.47 4.72
N VAL A 62 1.20 -10.53 3.86
CA VAL A 62 1.18 -10.76 2.40
C VAL A 62 2.50 -10.45 1.71
N LEU A 63 3.31 -9.52 2.24
CA LEU A 63 4.59 -9.15 1.63
C LEU A 63 5.78 -9.96 2.13
N GLN A 64 5.70 -10.61 3.30
CA GLN A 64 6.81 -11.40 3.85
C GLN A 64 7.35 -12.45 2.86
N PRO A 65 6.50 -13.20 2.12
CA PRO A 65 6.99 -14.16 1.12
C PRO A 65 7.77 -13.52 -0.04
N HIS A 66 7.59 -12.21 -0.23
CA HIS A 66 8.21 -11.43 -1.29
C HIS A 66 9.28 -10.46 -0.77
N ALA A 67 9.59 -10.48 0.54
CA ALA A 67 10.39 -9.44 1.21
C ALA A 67 11.74 -9.18 0.52
N VAL A 68 12.41 -10.21 0.00
CA VAL A 68 13.69 -10.07 -0.71
C VAL A 68 13.61 -9.18 -1.97
N TYR A 69 12.40 -9.02 -2.53
CA TYR A 69 12.10 -8.18 -3.68
C TYR A 69 11.37 -6.88 -3.30
N VAL A 70 11.14 -6.62 -2.01
CA VAL A 70 10.50 -5.38 -1.56
C VAL A 70 11.60 -4.38 -1.21
N HIS A 71 11.81 -3.40 -2.08
CA HIS A 71 12.80 -2.35 -1.83
C HIS A 71 12.19 -1.14 -1.13
N THR A 72 11.02 -0.70 -1.59
CA THR A 72 10.33 0.47 -1.02
C THR A 72 8.85 0.26 -0.92
N ILE A 73 8.23 0.90 0.07
CA ILE A 73 6.78 1.01 0.19
C ILE A 73 6.44 2.48 0.38
N THR A 74 5.62 3.02 -0.52
CA THR A 74 5.08 4.37 -0.45
C THR A 74 3.65 4.31 0.08
N TYR A 75 3.41 4.91 1.24
CA TYR A 75 2.11 5.00 1.89
C TYR A 75 1.45 6.33 1.59
N ASP A 76 0.12 6.39 1.71
CA ASP A 76 -0.54 7.68 1.86
C ASP A 76 -0.49 8.19 3.30
N ASN A 77 -0.91 9.44 3.52
CA ASN A 77 -0.88 10.06 4.84
C ASN A 77 -2.03 9.59 5.77
N GLY A 78 -2.62 8.42 5.48
CA GLY A 78 -3.64 7.77 6.30
C GLY A 78 -3.09 7.32 7.66
N LYS A 79 -3.92 7.47 8.70
CA LYS A 79 -3.56 7.10 10.09
C LYS A 79 -3.37 5.58 10.26
N GLU A 80 -3.99 4.80 9.39
CA GLU A 80 -3.80 3.35 9.27
C GLU A 80 -2.33 2.95 8.99
N PHE A 81 -1.51 3.85 8.45
CA PHE A 81 -0.10 3.60 8.15
C PHE A 81 0.84 4.16 9.23
N ALA A 82 0.34 4.45 10.44
CA ALA A 82 1.15 4.97 11.54
C ALA A 82 2.36 4.07 11.88
N HIS A 83 2.24 2.74 11.70
CA HIS A 83 3.33 1.77 11.93
C HIS A 83 4.20 1.48 10.70
N HIS A 84 4.24 2.35 9.69
CA HIS A 84 5.06 2.21 8.48
C HIS A 84 6.54 1.85 8.73
N ARG A 85 7.16 2.36 9.82
CA ARG A 85 8.54 2.02 10.19
C ARG A 85 8.71 0.57 10.60
N GLU A 86 7.74 0.01 11.32
CA GLU A 86 7.75 -1.41 11.70
C GLU A 86 7.54 -2.31 10.49
N ILE A 87 6.68 -1.90 9.54
CA ILE A 87 6.49 -2.62 8.27
C ILE A 87 7.80 -2.64 7.48
N ALA A 88 8.42 -1.47 7.31
CA ALA A 88 9.70 -1.31 6.61
C ALA A 88 10.79 -2.18 7.25
N SER A 89 10.92 -2.15 8.58
CA SER A 89 11.88 -2.97 9.31
C SER A 89 11.62 -4.48 9.17
N ALA A 90 10.36 -4.93 9.18
CA ALA A 90 10.04 -6.35 9.06
C ALA A 90 10.33 -6.92 7.66
N LEU A 91 10.30 -6.06 6.64
CA LEU A 91 10.51 -6.42 5.24
C LEU A 91 11.92 -6.08 4.73
N ASP A 92 12.80 -5.57 5.59
CA ASP A 92 14.13 -5.04 5.21
C ASP A 92 14.06 -4.02 4.05
N ALA A 93 13.04 -3.15 4.12
CA ALA A 93 12.68 -2.20 3.07
C ALA A 93 12.69 -0.77 3.59
N SER A 94 12.57 0.21 2.67
CA SER A 94 12.40 1.62 3.02
C SER A 94 10.94 2.07 2.91
N GLY A 95 10.44 2.78 3.92
CA GLY A 95 9.07 3.32 3.95
C GLY A 95 9.04 4.82 3.69
N TYR A 96 8.14 5.27 2.80
CA TYR A 96 7.96 6.68 2.45
C TYR A 96 6.49 7.07 2.47
N PHE A 97 6.19 8.36 2.65
CA PHE A 97 4.84 8.90 2.47
C PHE A 97 4.74 9.67 1.16
N ALA A 98 3.58 9.63 0.51
CA ALA A 98 3.28 10.46 -0.64
C ALA A 98 3.18 11.95 -0.26
N HIS A 99 3.57 12.85 -1.17
CA HIS A 99 3.43 14.28 -0.94
C HIS A 99 1.94 14.67 -0.82
N PRO A 100 1.57 15.55 0.12
CA PRO A 100 0.23 16.12 0.15
C PRO A 100 -0.11 16.78 -1.19
N TYR A 101 -1.28 16.49 -1.74
CA TYR A 101 -1.80 17.07 -3.00
C TYR A 101 -1.13 16.64 -4.31
N HIS A 102 -0.24 15.64 -4.29
CA HIS A 102 0.35 15.04 -5.50
C HIS A 102 -0.36 13.74 -5.92
N SER A 103 -1.69 13.81 -6.13
CA SER A 103 -2.49 12.63 -6.50
C SER A 103 -2.02 11.94 -7.79
N TRP A 104 -1.40 12.67 -8.71
CA TRP A 104 -0.88 12.11 -9.97
C TRP A 104 0.27 11.11 -9.78
N GLU A 105 1.00 11.17 -8.65
CA GLU A 105 2.02 10.17 -8.31
C GLU A 105 1.38 8.78 -8.09
N ARG A 106 0.06 8.73 -7.83
CA ARG A 106 -0.73 7.55 -7.47
C ARG A 106 -1.73 7.12 -8.54
N GLY A 107 -1.61 7.59 -9.78
CA GLY A 107 -2.58 7.27 -10.85
C GLY A 107 -2.79 5.76 -11.11
N LEU A 108 -1.81 4.91 -10.74
CA LEU A 108 -1.97 3.45 -10.79
C LEU A 108 -2.97 2.94 -9.74
N ASN A 109 -2.84 3.43 -8.50
CA ASN A 109 -3.71 3.05 -7.40
C ASN A 109 -5.17 3.48 -7.64
N GLU A 110 -5.42 4.64 -8.23
CA GLU A 110 -6.78 5.09 -8.53
C GLU A 110 -7.50 4.14 -9.51
N ASN A 111 -6.83 3.74 -10.59
CA ASN A 111 -7.38 2.79 -11.55
C ASN A 111 -7.61 1.41 -10.91
N MET A 112 -6.65 0.94 -10.12
CA MET A 112 -6.73 -0.34 -9.43
C MET A 112 -7.90 -0.37 -8.43
N ASN A 113 -8.02 0.67 -7.61
CA ASN A 113 -9.11 0.83 -6.66
C ASN A 113 -10.47 0.90 -7.35
N GLY A 114 -10.53 1.55 -8.51
CA GLY A 114 -11.72 1.56 -9.37
C GLY A 114 -12.15 0.15 -9.77
N LEU A 115 -11.22 -0.66 -10.30
CA LEU A 115 -11.47 -2.05 -10.66
C LEU A 115 -11.88 -2.89 -9.45
N ILE A 116 -11.15 -2.78 -8.34
CA ILE A 116 -11.44 -3.53 -7.12
C ILE A 116 -12.86 -3.24 -6.63
N ARG A 117 -13.30 -1.98 -6.65
CA ARG A 117 -14.67 -1.60 -6.24
C ARG A 117 -15.76 -2.14 -7.15
N GLN A 118 -15.46 -2.48 -8.41
CA GLN A 118 -16.42 -3.14 -9.29
C GLN A 118 -16.67 -4.59 -8.88
N TYR A 119 -15.62 -5.30 -8.44
CA TYR A 119 -15.71 -6.71 -8.01
C TYR A 119 -16.03 -6.88 -6.53
N LEU A 120 -15.67 -5.91 -5.69
CA LEU A 120 -15.90 -5.86 -4.25
C LEU A 120 -16.67 -4.57 -3.90
N PRO A 121 -17.98 -4.52 -4.17
CA PRO A 121 -18.77 -3.32 -3.94
C PRO A 121 -18.85 -2.99 -2.45
N LYS A 122 -18.79 -1.69 -2.16
CA LYS A 122 -18.81 -1.13 -0.80
C LYS A 122 -20.05 -1.64 -0.05
N GLY A 123 -19.84 -2.25 1.12
CA GLY A 123 -20.94 -2.72 1.97
C GLY A 123 -21.20 -4.24 1.99
N LYS A 124 -20.47 -5.05 1.21
CA LYS A 124 -20.61 -6.52 1.18
C LYS A 124 -19.47 -7.27 1.88
N SER A 125 -18.75 -6.64 2.80
CA SER A 125 -17.62 -7.23 3.52
C SER A 125 -17.62 -6.79 4.98
#